data_AF-O34183-F1
#
_entry.id   AF-O34183-F1
#
_cell.length_a   1.000
_cell.length_b   1.000
_cell.length_c   1.000
_cell.angle_alpha   90.00
_cell.angle_beta   90.00
_cell.angle_gamma   90.00
#
_symmetry.space_group_name_H-M   'P 1'
#
loop_
_entity.id
_entity.type
_entity.pdbx_description
1 polymer ?
#
loop_
_entity_poly.entity_id
_entity_poly.type
_entity_poly.pdbx_seq_one_letter_code
_entity_poly.pdbx_strand_id
1 'polypeptide(L)'
;VTAKTAFDGVDRQLEAAARSLGEDRVGSVRRVTLPLAKQGILAGVTLTFARAIGEFGATLMLAYYPRTLPVQIWVSYLSTGLDAAFPVALVLVGIAVGAILLVHALGTNPWE
;
A
#
# COMPACT_ATOMS: atom_id res chain seq x y z
N VAL A 1 -2.13 -5.67 10.17
CA VAL A 1 -1.84 -5.28 11.56
C VAL A 1 -1.73 -3.76 11.68
N THR A 2 -0.88 -3.11 10.88
CA THR A 2 -0.64 -1.64 10.90
C THR A 2 -1.91 -0.78 10.91
N ALA A 3 -2.84 -1.00 9.96
CA ALA A 3 -4.08 -0.22 9.91
C ALA A 3 -4.99 -0.45 11.14
N LYS A 4 -5.06 -1.69 11.64
CA LYS A 4 -5.83 -2.00 12.85
C LYS A 4 -5.28 -1.25 14.06
N THR A 5 -3.95 -1.27 14.25
CA THR A 5 -3.28 -0.54 15.33
C THR A 5 -3.54 0.97 15.25
N ALA A 6 -3.63 1.52 14.03
CA ALA A 6 -3.97 2.92 13.81
C ALA A 6 -5.40 3.26 14.28
N PHE A 7 -6.36 2.39 13.99
CA PHE A 7 -7.74 2.55 14.49
C PHE A 7 -7.85 2.34 16.00
N ASP A 8 -7.15 1.34 16.55
CA ASP A 8 -7.14 1.06 17.99
C ASP A 8 -6.50 2.21 18.79
N GLY A 9 -5.61 3.00 18.17
CA GLY A 9 -4.98 4.18 18.77
C GLY A 9 -5.84 5.46 18.75
N VAL A 10 -6.99 5.47 18.07
CA VAL A 10 -7.91 6.63 18.10
C VAL A 10 -8.65 6.68 19.43
N ASP A 11 -8.58 7.81 20.13
CA ASP A 11 -9.29 8.00 21.39
C ASP A 11 -10.81 7.97 21.16
N ARG A 12 -11.49 7.02 21.81
CA ARG A 12 -12.94 6.86 21.77
C ARG A 12 -13.70 8.07 22.32
N GLN A 13 -13.06 8.89 23.15
CA GLN A 13 -13.66 10.14 23.65
C GLN A 13 -13.90 11.14 22.52
N LEU A 14 -13.02 11.19 21.51
CA LEU A 14 -13.19 12.06 20.34
C LEU A 14 -14.41 11.65 19.50
N GLU A 15 -14.63 10.34 19.34
CA GLU A 15 -15.84 9.82 18.69
C GLU A 15 -17.11 10.10 19.51
N ALA A 16 -17.03 9.96 20.84
CA ALA A 16 -18.16 10.27 21.72
C ALA A 16 -18.53 11.76 21.66
N ALA A 17 -17.53 12.65 21.67
CA ALA A 17 -17.73 14.09 21.52
C ALA A 17 -18.39 14.45 20.18
N ALA A 18 -17.94 13.85 19.07
CA ALA A 18 -18.56 14.05 17.77
C ALA A 18 -20.04 13.62 17.77
N ARG A 19 -20.37 12.47 18.39
CA ARG A 19 -21.76 12.01 18.51
C ARG A 19 -22.61 12.94 19.38
N SER A 20 -22.05 13.50 20.45
CA SER A 20 -22.74 14.51 21.28
C SER A 20 -23.01 15.81 20.53
N LEU A 21 -22.22 16.12 19.49
CA LEU A 21 -22.41 17.27 18.61
C LEU A 21 -23.38 17.00 17.44
N GLY A 22 -24.05 15.83 17.43
CA GLY A 22 -25.08 15.49 16.45
C GLY A 22 -24.59 14.68 15.24
N GLU A 23 -23.33 14.27 15.20
CA GLU A 23 -22.86 13.32 14.18
C GLU A 23 -23.39 11.91 14.47
N ASP A 24 -23.80 11.21 13.42
CA ASP A 24 -24.13 9.80 13.51
C ASP A 24 -22.84 8.93 13.53
N ARG A 25 -23.00 7.60 13.62
CA ARG A 25 -21.84 6.69 13.68
C ARG A 25 -20.95 6.77 12.43
N VAL A 26 -21.54 7.02 11.26
CA VAL A 26 -20.78 7.09 10.00
C VAL A 26 -20.06 8.44 9.91
N GLY A 27 -20.73 9.52 10.33
CA GLY A 27 -20.18 10.86 10.45
C GLY A 27 -19.00 10.94 11.40
N SER A 28 -19.09 10.31 12.58
CA SER A 28 -17.98 10.26 13.55
C SER A 28 -16.76 9.53 12.96
N VAL A 29 -16.96 8.40 12.30
CA VAL A 29 -15.87 7.66 11.64
C VAL A 29 -15.25 8.50 10.52
N ARG A 30 -16.06 9.17 9.72
CA ARG A 30 -15.57 9.93 8.56
C ARG A 30 -14.81 11.20 8.95
N ARG A 31 -15.25 11.89 10.00
CA ARG A 31 -14.67 13.18 10.43
C ARG A 31 -13.60 13.07 11.51
N VAL A 32 -13.60 12.02 12.32
CA VAL A 32 -12.67 11.85 13.44
C VAL A 32 -11.74 10.67 13.20
N THR A 33 -12.29 9.46 13.10
CA THR A 33 -11.51 8.23 13.09
C THR A 33 -10.64 8.10 11.83
N LEU A 34 -11.20 8.34 10.63
CA LEU A 34 -10.46 8.24 9.37
C LEU A 34 -9.31 9.27 9.26
N PRO A 35 -9.51 10.57 9.55
CA PRO A 35 -8.42 11.54 9.52
C PRO A 35 -7.33 11.26 10.55
N LEU A 36 -7.68 10.80 11.75
CA LEU A 36 -6.69 10.47 12.79
C LEU A 36 -5.91 9.19 12.48
N ALA A 37 -6.58 8.18 11.92
CA ALA A 37 -5.93 6.92 11.51
C ALA A 37 -5.21 7.02 10.15
N LYS A 38 -5.30 8.16 9.44
CA LYS A 38 -4.83 8.30 8.04
C LYS A 38 -3.38 7.85 7.84
N GLN A 39 -2.48 8.23 8.76
CA GLN A 39 -1.05 7.92 8.64
C GLN A 39 -0.81 6.40 8.76
N GLY A 40 -1.50 5.74 9.70
CA GLY A 40 -1.37 4.30 9.87
C GLY A 40 -2.06 3.48 8.76
N ILE A 41 -3.14 4.02 8.17
CA ILE A 41 -3.73 3.44 6.95
C ILE A 41 -2.73 3.52 5.80
N LEU A 42 -2.12 4.69 5.56
CA LEU A 42 -1.11 4.88 4.51
C LEU A 42 0.10 3.95 4.69
N ALA A 43 0.58 3.80 5.93
CA ALA A 43 1.64 2.85 6.25
C ALA A 43 1.22 1.40 5.92
N GLY A 44 -0.01 1.01 6.27
CA GLY A 44 -0.57 -0.30 5.91
C GLY A 44 -0.63 -0.53 4.41
N VAL A 45 -1.15 0.43 3.65
CA VAL A 45 -1.22 0.38 2.18
C VAL A 45 0.18 0.24 1.57
N THR A 46 1.16 1.01 2.05
CA THR A 46 2.54 0.96 1.57
C THR A 46 3.15 -0.42 1.76
N LEU A 47 3.01 -1.00 2.95
CA LEU A 47 3.54 -2.34 3.26
C LEU A 47 2.87 -3.43 2.42
N THR A 48 1.55 -3.36 2.25
CA THR A 48 0.82 -4.29 1.40
C THR A 48 1.23 -4.17 -0.06
N PHE A 49 1.41 -2.95 -0.57
CA PHE A 49 1.89 -2.72 -1.93
C PHE A 49 3.30 -3.28 -2.12
N ALA A 50 4.24 -2.96 -1.21
CA ALA A 50 5.60 -3.49 -1.24
C ALA A 50 5.62 -5.02 -1.22
N ARG A 51 4.69 -5.65 -0.50
CA ARG A 51 4.56 -7.11 -0.48
C ARG A 51 3.98 -7.67 -1.77
N ALA A 52 2.98 -7.00 -2.36
CA ALA A 52 2.25 -7.46 -3.53
C ALA A 52 3.03 -7.27 -4.84
N ILE A 53 3.80 -6.18 -4.98
CA ILE A 53 4.55 -5.89 -6.20
C ILE A 53 5.63 -6.94 -6.50
N GLY A 54 6.18 -7.54 -5.44
CA GLY A 54 7.15 -8.62 -5.54
C GLY A 54 6.54 -10.02 -5.66
N GLU A 55 5.21 -10.15 -5.75
CA GLU A 55 4.61 -11.48 -5.80
C GLU A 55 4.88 -12.23 -7.09
N PHE A 56 5.40 -13.44 -6.93
CA PHE A 56 5.84 -14.29 -8.03
C PHE A 56 5.14 -15.65 -8.00
N GLY A 57 5.22 -16.39 -6.89
CA GLY A 57 4.76 -17.78 -6.84
C GLY A 57 3.26 -17.90 -7.09
N ALA A 58 2.46 -17.09 -6.39
CA ALA A 58 0.99 -17.12 -6.53
C ALA A 58 0.54 -16.72 -7.94
N THR A 59 1.16 -15.69 -8.52
CA THR A 59 0.79 -15.19 -9.85
C THR A 59 1.22 -16.15 -10.96
N LEU A 60 2.41 -16.74 -10.84
CA LEU A 60 2.90 -17.78 -11.75
C LEU A 60 1.97 -19.01 -11.77
N MET A 61 1.55 -19.48 -10.59
CA MET A 61 0.71 -20.68 -10.47
C MET A 61 -0.73 -20.45 -10.94
N LEU A 62 -1.32 -19.29 -10.59
CA LEU A 62 -2.74 -19.04 -10.83
C LEU A 62 -3.03 -18.41 -12.20
N ALA A 63 -2.21 -17.46 -12.62
CA ALA A 63 -2.44 -16.65 -13.82
C ALA A 63 -1.12 -16.29 -14.50
N TYR A 64 -0.55 -17.26 -15.20
CA TYR A 64 0.67 -17.05 -15.97
C TYR A 64 0.51 -15.99 -17.08
N TYR A 65 -0.69 -15.88 -17.67
CA TYR A 65 -1.06 -14.82 -18.61
C TYR A 65 -2.26 -14.02 -18.06
N PRO A 66 -2.24 -12.67 -18.15
CA PRO A 66 -1.13 -11.82 -18.55
C PRO A 66 0.04 -11.86 -17.54
N ARG A 67 1.29 -11.81 -18.03
CA ARG A 67 2.49 -11.91 -17.17
C ARG A 67 2.65 -10.66 -16.30
N THR A 68 2.86 -10.86 -15.01
CA THR A 68 3.36 -9.81 -14.10
C THR A 68 4.84 -9.55 -14.34
N LEU A 69 5.36 -8.40 -13.88
CA LEU A 69 6.79 -8.07 -14.01
C LEU A 69 7.71 -9.13 -13.39
N PRO A 70 7.46 -9.66 -12.16
CA PRO A 70 8.26 -10.76 -11.61
C PRO A 70 8.28 -12.02 -12.50
N VAL A 71 7.13 -12.39 -13.07
CA VAL A 71 7.03 -13.53 -14.00
C VAL A 71 7.78 -13.23 -15.30
N GLN A 72 7.70 -12.00 -15.82
CA GLN A 72 8.43 -11.60 -17.02
C GLN A 72 9.95 -11.62 -16.82
N ILE A 73 10.46 -11.24 -15.64
CA ILE A 73 11.89 -11.35 -15.30
C ILE A 73 12.33 -12.81 -15.37
N TRP A 74 11.58 -13.71 -14.74
CA TRP A 74 11.85 -15.15 -14.75
C TRP A 74 11.88 -15.73 -16.18
N VAL A 75 10.88 -15.39 -17.00
CA VAL A 75 10.79 -15.85 -18.40
C VAL A 75 11.93 -15.30 -19.26
N SER A 76 12.28 -14.02 -19.10
CA SER A 76 13.38 -13.39 -19.85
C SER A 76 14.72 -14.03 -19.48
N TYR A 77 14.92 -14.33 -18.19
CA TYR A 77 16.12 -15.03 -17.71
C TYR A 77 16.25 -16.43 -18.30
N LEU A 78 15.18 -17.22 -18.28
CA LEU A 78 15.20 -18.58 -18.82
C LEU A 78 15.35 -18.63 -20.35
N SER A 79 14.87 -17.62 -21.07
CA SER A 79 14.87 -17.61 -22.54
C SER A 79 16.15 -17.06 -23.14
N THR A 80 16.70 -15.97 -22.59
CA THR A 80 17.83 -15.25 -23.22
C THR A 80 18.91 -14.85 -22.21
N GLY A 81 18.78 -15.29 -20.95
CA GLY A 81 19.78 -15.04 -19.91
C GLY A 81 19.62 -13.70 -19.19
N LEU A 82 20.64 -13.34 -18.42
CA LEU A 82 20.60 -12.20 -17.50
C LEU A 82 20.42 -10.86 -18.20
N ASP A 83 21.05 -10.66 -19.36
CA ASP A 83 21.02 -9.40 -20.10
C ASP A 83 19.60 -8.99 -20.52
N ALA A 84 18.74 -9.97 -20.82
CA ALA A 84 17.34 -9.74 -21.14
C ALA A 84 16.47 -9.50 -19.89
N ALA A 85 16.81 -10.13 -18.76
CA ALA A 85 16.05 -10.01 -17.51
C ALA A 85 16.34 -8.71 -16.74
N PHE A 86 17.59 -8.24 -16.80
CA PHE A 86 18.07 -7.06 -16.09
C PHE A 86 17.25 -5.78 -16.32
N PRO A 87 16.93 -5.37 -17.57
CA PRO A 87 16.15 -4.15 -17.79
C PRO A 87 14.73 -4.25 -17.21
N VAL A 88 14.11 -5.43 -17.25
CA VAL A 88 12.77 -5.65 -16.67
C VAL A 88 12.82 -5.54 -15.15
N ALA A 89 13.88 -6.09 -14.52
CA ALA A 89 14.11 -5.97 -13.09
C ALA A 89 14.33 -4.50 -12.68
N LEU A 90 15.08 -3.72 -13.47
CA LEU A 90 15.29 -2.30 -13.21
C LEU A 90 13.98 -1.51 -13.28
N VAL A 91 13.11 -1.79 -14.26
CA VAL A 91 11.78 -1.18 -14.37
C VAL A 91 10.93 -1.52 -13.14
N LEU A 92 10.92 -2.79 -12.71
CA LEU A 92 10.18 -3.22 -11.51
C LEU A 92 10.66 -2.46 -10.26
N VAL A 93 11.98 -2.39 -10.05
CA VAL A 93 12.57 -1.65 -8.92
C VAL A 93 12.24 -0.16 -9.00
N GLY A 94 12.32 0.45 -10.19
CA GLY A 94 11.97 1.84 -10.42
C GLY A 94 10.50 2.13 -10.07
N ILE A 95 9.57 1.27 -10.50
CA ILE A 95 8.15 1.38 -10.16
C ILE A 95 7.93 1.21 -8.66
N ALA A 96 8.59 0.23 -8.03
CA ALA A 96 8.46 -0.02 -6.61
C ALA A 96 8.93 1.18 -5.77
N VAL A 97 10.12 1.70 -6.07
CA VAL A 97 10.66 2.88 -5.38
C VAL A 97 9.80 4.11 -5.65
N GLY A 98 9.41 4.35 -6.90
CA GLY A 98 8.55 5.48 -7.27
C GLY A 98 7.20 5.46 -6.55
N ALA A 99 6.56 4.30 -6.46
CA ALA A 99 5.30 4.15 -5.75
C ALA A 99 5.46 4.35 -4.23
N ILE A 100 6.52 3.82 -3.61
CA ILE A 100 6.80 4.03 -2.18
C ILE A 100 7.05 5.52 -1.90
N LEU A 101 7.86 6.19 -2.72
CA LEU A 101 8.13 7.63 -2.59
C LEU A 101 6.86 8.46 -2.77
N LEU A 102 6.00 8.09 -3.71
CA LEU A 102 4.72 8.76 -3.93
C LEU A 102 3.82 8.65 -2.70
N VAL A 103 3.68 7.44 -2.13
CA VAL A 103 2.85 7.26 -0.93
C VAL A 103 3.43 7.99 0.27
N HIS A 104 4.77 8.00 0.40
CA HIS A 104 5.44 8.76 1.44
C HIS A 104 5.18 10.28 1.30
N ALA A 105 5.33 10.83 0.10
CA ALA A 105 5.10 12.24 -0.18
C ALA A 105 3.64 12.67 0.04
N LEU A 106 2.67 11.80 -0.26
CA LEU A 106 1.25 12.03 0.02
C LEU A 106 0.92 11.95 1.52
N GLY A 107 1.72 11.21 2.29
CA GLY A 107 1.57 11.08 3.74
C GLY A 107 2.18 12.25 4.54
N THR A 108 3.21 12.89 4.01
CA THR A 108 3.79 14.11 4.61
C THR A 108 2.89 15.30 4.29
N ASN A 109 1.99 15.64 5.20
CA ASN A 109 1.21 16.86 5.12
C ASN A 109 2.10 18.05 5.53
N PRO A 110 2.38 19.05 4.66
CA PRO A 110 3.24 20.19 4.97
C PRO A 110 2.63 21.20 5.96
N TRP A 111 1.49 20.86 6.58
CA TRP A 111 0.73 21.71 7.50
C TRP A 111 0.64 21.14 8.92
N GLU A 112 1.43 20.10 9.23
CA GLU A 112 1.84 19.70 10.59
C GLU A 112 3.32 20.03 10.77
#